data_AF-A0AAV3R0D8-F1
#
_entry.id   AF-A0AAV3R0D8-F1
#
_cell.length_a   1.000
_cell.length_b   1.000
_cell.length_c   1.000
_cell.angle_alpha   90.00
_cell.angle_beta   90.00
_cell.angle_gamma   90.00
#
_symmetry.space_group_name_H-M   'P 1'
#
loop_
_entity.id
_entity.type
_entity.pdbx_description
1 polymer ?
#
loop_
_entity_poly.entity_id
_entity_poly.type
_entity_poly.pdbx_seq_one_letter_code
_entity_poly.pdbx_strand_id
1 'polypeptide(L)'
;MQARREKNMFYNCDETYFIGHKCKNRTLYLMMSEEEEQNHTEPALIEPQQPEVHEEEENEAEASVNAMTTPNSASTFRLKGCLGKSLYISS
;
A
#
# COMPACT_ATOMS: atom_id res chain seq x y z
N MET A 1 -15.47 18.70 -7.47
CA MET A 1 -15.04 17.47 -8.18
C MET A 1 -15.87 17.15 -9.42
N GLN A 2 -17.19 17.34 -9.43
CA GLN A 2 -18.06 17.00 -10.57
C GLN A 2 -17.68 17.74 -11.87
N ALA A 3 -17.48 19.06 -11.81
CA ALA A 3 -17.02 19.86 -12.96
C ALA A 3 -15.65 19.45 -13.54
N ARG A 4 -14.78 18.79 -12.74
CA ARG A 4 -13.49 18.25 -13.23
C ARG A 4 -13.69 16.95 -14.01
N ARG A 5 -14.61 16.08 -13.54
CA ARG A 5 -14.97 14.85 -14.29
C ARG A 5 -15.59 15.18 -15.63
N GLU A 6 -16.48 16.18 -15.67
CA GLU A 6 -17.12 16.64 -16.92
C GLU A 6 -16.10 17.12 -17.96
N LYS A 7 -14.95 17.64 -17.51
CA LYS A 7 -13.84 18.08 -18.36
C LYS A 7 -12.78 17.00 -18.59
N ASN A 8 -13.03 15.77 -18.16
CA ASN A 8 -12.10 14.64 -18.22
C ASN A 8 -10.71 14.94 -17.64
N MET A 9 -10.67 15.68 -16.53
CA MET A 9 -9.43 16.08 -15.86
C MET A 9 -9.16 15.17 -14.65
N PHE A 10 -7.88 14.91 -14.39
CA PHE A 10 -7.47 14.14 -13.22
C PHE A 10 -7.81 14.88 -11.92
N TYR A 11 -8.00 14.12 -10.83
CA TYR A 11 -8.46 14.70 -9.55
C TYR A 11 -7.40 15.59 -8.90
N ASN A 12 -6.13 15.22 -9.02
CA ASN A 12 -5.02 15.86 -8.32
C ASN A 12 -4.19 16.80 -9.21
N CYS A 13 -4.49 16.90 -10.51
CA CYS A 13 -3.81 17.82 -11.42
C CYS A 13 -4.71 18.17 -12.61
N ASP A 14 -4.35 19.24 -13.32
CA ASP A 14 -5.11 19.74 -14.47
C ASP A 14 -4.80 19.01 -15.79
N GLU A 15 -4.22 17.81 -15.71
CA GLU A 15 -3.96 16.96 -16.87
C GLU A 15 -5.18 16.09 -17.21
N THR A 16 -5.28 15.67 -18.47
CA THR A 16 -6.35 14.79 -18.93
C THR A 16 -6.27 13.43 -18.25
N TYR A 17 -7.43 12.92 -17.80
CA TYR A 17 -7.52 11.62 -17.17
C TYR A 17 -7.35 10.49 -18.19
N PHE A 18 -6.49 9.52 -17.84
CA PHE A 18 -6.37 8.23 -18.53
C PHE A 18 -6.11 7.11 -17.52
N ILE A 19 -6.42 5.88 -17.91
CA ILE A 19 -6.23 4.70 -17.06
C ILE A 19 -4.73 4.54 -16.77
N GLY A 20 -4.35 4.58 -15.50
CA GLY A 20 -2.95 4.49 -15.07
C GLY A 20 -2.22 5.83 -14.96
N HIS A 21 -2.93 6.96 -15.02
CA HIS A 21 -2.33 8.28 -14.84
C HIS A 21 -1.56 8.38 -13.50
N LYS A 22 -0.29 8.80 -13.58
CA LYS A 22 0.58 9.06 -12.42
C LYS A 22 0.86 10.57 -12.37
N CYS A 23 0.20 11.27 -11.45
CA CYS A 23 0.50 12.70 -11.26
C CYS A 23 1.96 12.90 -10.88
N LYS A 24 2.57 13.95 -11.43
CA LYS A 24 3.92 14.39 -11.06
C LYS A 24 3.94 15.01 -9.65
N ASN A 25 2.87 15.75 -9.31
CA ASN A 25 2.70 16.37 -8.00
C ASN A 25 1.94 15.43 -7.05
N ARG A 26 2.64 14.43 -6.49
CA ARG A 26 2.07 13.56 -5.46
C ARG A 26 2.35 14.16 -4.10
N THR A 27 1.36 14.86 -3.54
CA THR A 27 1.43 15.28 -2.14
C THR A 27 0.88 14.14 -1.27
N LEU A 28 1.70 13.67 -0.33
CA LEU A 28 1.25 12.79 0.73
C LEU A 28 0.76 13.69 1.87
N TYR A 29 -0.48 13.49 2.31
CA TYR A 29 -1.02 14.15 3.49
C TYR A 29 -0.98 13.12 4.62
N LEU A 30 -0.18 13.40 5.64
CA LEU A 30 -0.18 12.62 6.87
C LEU A 30 -1.19 13.27 7.82
N MET A 31 -2.20 12.51 8.24
CA MET A 31 -3.05 12.93 9.35
C MET A 31 -2.33 12.54 10.63
N MET A 32 -2.04 13.53 11.46
CA MET A 32 -1.39 13.34 12.75
C MET A 32 -2.43 13.55 13.85
N SER A 33 -2.32 12.78 14.91
CA SER A 33 -3.04 13.05 16.16
C SER A 33 -2.43 14.23 16.90
N GLU A 34 -3.19 14.87 17.80
CA GLU A 34 -2.72 16.00 18.62
C GLU A 34 -1.48 15.64 19.45
N GLU A 35 -1.34 14.36 19.81
CA GLU A 35 -0.19 13.80 20.54
C GLU A 35 1.07 13.73 19.65
N GLU A 36 0.90 13.46 18.35
CA GLU A 36 1.99 13.38 17.39
C GLU A 36 2.44 14.79 16.93
N GLU A 37 1.55 15.78 16.85
CA GLU A 37 1.88 17.14 16.39
C GLU A 37 2.97 17.82 17.25
N GLN A 38 2.98 17.56 18.55
CA GLN A 38 3.95 18.12 19.51
C GLN A 38 5.39 17.60 19.28
N ASN A 39 5.56 16.49 18.57
CA ASN A 39 6.86 15.87 18.29
C ASN A 39 7.48 16.29 16.95
N HIS A 40 6.73 16.99 16.09
CA HIS A 40 7.16 17.33 14.74
C HIS A 40 7.20 18.85 14.53
N THR A 41 8.12 19.51 15.24
CA THR A 41 8.57 20.84 14.81
C THR A 41 9.77 20.66 13.88
N GLU A 42 9.57 21.02 12.60
CA GLU A 42 10.52 20.99 11.47
C GLU A 42 10.58 19.71 10.62
N PRO A 43 10.75 19.82 9.28
CA PRO A 43 10.87 18.68 8.39
C PRO A 43 12.22 18.01 8.62
N ALA A 44 12.27 17.07 9.57
CA ALA A 44 13.40 16.19 9.72
C ALA A 44 13.60 15.43 8.40
N LEU A 45 14.72 15.69 7.72
CA LEU A 45 15.25 14.80 6.70
C LEU A 45 15.37 13.42 7.36
N ILE A 46 14.49 12.49 6.96
CA ILE A 46 14.44 11.14 7.48
C ILE A 46 15.77 10.47 7.12
N GLU A 47 16.70 10.45 8.06
CA GLU A 47 17.88 9.60 8.00
C GLU A 47 17.39 8.15 8.13
N PRO A 48 17.80 7.23 7.22
CA PRO A 48 17.35 5.85 7.30
C PRO A 48 17.89 5.22 8.59
N GLN A 49 17.01 5.05 9.57
CA GLN A 49 17.33 4.29 10.77
C GLN A 49 17.62 2.84 10.37
N GLN A 50 18.82 2.37 10.74
CA GLN A 50 19.27 1.01 10.54
C GLN A 50 18.30 0.07 11.29
N PRO A 51 17.77 -0.99 10.65
CA PRO A 51 16.83 -1.88 11.32
C PRO A 51 17.53 -2.58 12.48
N GLU A 52 16.97 -2.43 13.69
CA GLU A 52 17.35 -3.23 14.85
C GLU A 52 17.13 -4.70 14.52
N VAL A 53 18.18 -5.50 14.70
CA VAL A 53 18.14 -6.95 14.49
C VAL A 53 17.28 -7.53 15.61
N HIS A 54 16.03 -7.84 15.29
CA HIS A 54 15.17 -8.63 16.17
C HIS A 54 15.72 -10.06 16.18
N GLU A 55 16.08 -10.56 17.36
CA GLU A 55 16.44 -11.97 17.53
C GLU A 55 15.24 -12.82 17.11
N GLU A 56 15.46 -13.71 16.13
CA GLU A 56 14.44 -14.58 15.57
C GLU A 56 14.06 -15.62 16.65
N GLU A 57 13.00 -15.34 17.42
CA GLU A 57 12.30 -16.38 18.16
C GLU A 57 11.81 -17.42 17.13
N GLU A 58 12.24 -18.68 17.27
CA GLU A 58 11.72 -19.81 16.49
C GLU A 58 10.22 -19.94 16.79
N ASN A 59 9.41 -19.19 16.05
CA ASN A 59 7.97 -19.36 16.04
C ASN A 59 7.67 -20.67 15.34
N GLU A 60 7.16 -21.64 16.09
CA GLU A 60 6.62 -22.88 15.55
C GLU A 60 5.45 -22.50 14.63
N ALA A 61 5.70 -22.54 13.32
CA ALA A 61 4.76 -22.01 12.33
C ALA A 61 3.53 -22.93 12.22
N GLU A 62 2.49 -22.64 13.00
CA GLU A 62 1.22 -23.35 12.91
C GLU A 62 0.38 -22.84 11.74
N ALA A 63 0.09 -23.71 10.77
CA ALA A 63 -0.77 -23.41 9.64
C ALA A 63 -2.16 -24.04 9.82
N SER A 64 -3.21 -23.22 9.75
CA SER A 64 -4.60 -23.70 9.79
C SER A 64 -4.97 -24.46 8.50
N VAL A 65 -5.51 -25.68 8.63
CA VAL A 65 -6.02 -26.47 7.49
C VAL A 65 -7.10 -25.71 6.71
N ASN A 66 -7.93 -24.93 7.41
CA ASN A 66 -8.99 -24.13 6.81
C ASN A 66 -8.44 -23.02 5.89
N ALA A 67 -7.24 -22.51 6.16
CA ALA A 67 -6.59 -21.54 5.28
C ALA A 67 -6.18 -22.16 3.93
N MET A 68 -5.86 -23.46 3.93
CA MET A 68 -5.45 -24.20 2.72
C MET A 68 -6.64 -24.69 1.89
N THR A 69 -7.79 -24.96 2.53
CA THR A 69 -8.95 -25.63 1.89
C THR A 69 -10.09 -24.69 1.49
N THR A 70 -9.84 -23.37 1.42
CA THR A 70 -10.86 -22.41 0.98
C THR A 70 -11.46 -22.81 -0.38
N PRO A 71 -12.78 -22.74 -0.59
CA PRO A 71 -13.39 -23.08 -1.86
C PRO A 71 -13.14 -22.00 -2.93
N ASN A 72 -12.99 -22.43 -4.18
CA ASN A 72 -12.94 -21.54 -5.34
C ASN A 72 -14.36 -21.05 -5.66
N SER A 73 -14.77 -19.95 -5.02
CA SER A 73 -16.00 -19.25 -5.34
C SER A 73 -15.68 -18.05 -6.23
N ALA A 74 -16.65 -17.55 -7.00
CA ALA A 74 -16.48 -16.32 -7.79
C ALA A 74 -16.14 -15.08 -6.94
N SER A 75 -16.26 -15.18 -5.61
CA SER A 75 -15.94 -14.13 -4.65
C SER A 75 -14.52 -14.25 -4.06
N THR A 76 -13.75 -15.28 -4.42
CA THR A 76 -12.40 -15.52 -3.90
C THR A 76 -11.38 -15.58 -5.04
N PHE A 77 -10.25 -14.86 -4.93
CA PHE A 77 -9.13 -14.94 -5.87
C PHE A 77 -7.89 -15.51 -5.17
N ARG A 78 -7.07 -16.29 -5.89
CA ARG A 78 -5.83 -16.89 -5.36
C ARG A 78 -4.59 -16.28 -5.98
N LEU A 79 -3.62 -15.97 -5.13
CA LEU A 79 -2.31 -15.47 -5.54
C LEU A 79 -1.30 -16.62 -5.50
N LYS A 80 -0.61 -16.86 -6.61
CA LYS A 80 0.51 -17.81 -6.64
C LYS A 80 1.81 -17.03 -6.58
N GLY A 81 2.57 -17.26 -5.51
CA GLY A 81 3.88 -16.66 -5.30
C GLY A 81 4.99 -17.68 -5.47
N CYS A 82 6.16 -17.22 -5.93
CA CYS A 82 7.41 -17.95 -5.81
C CYS A 82 8.40 -17.06 -5.07
N LEU A 83 9.11 -17.61 -4.08
CA LEU A 83 10.14 -16.88 -3.37
C LEU A 83 11.22 -16.43 -4.36
N GLY A 84 11.58 -15.14 -4.34
CA GLY A 84 12.56 -14.54 -5.25
C GLY A 84 12.06 -14.15 -6.64
N LYS A 85 10.75 -14.21 -6.92
CA LYS A 85 10.15 -13.72 -8.18
C LYS A 85 8.89 -12.90 -7.91
N SER A 86 8.56 -11.99 -8.84
CA SER A 86 7.32 -11.21 -8.77
C SER A 86 6.10 -12.15 -8.75
N LEU A 87 5.20 -11.93 -7.79
CA LEU A 87 3.92 -12.61 -7.73
C LEU A 87 3.08 -12.29 -8.98
N TYR A 88 2.29 -13.26 -9.43
CA TYR A 88 1.27 -13.04 -10.46
C TYR A 88 -0.08 -13.58 -9.98
N ILE A 89 -1.14 -12.87 -10.36
CA ILE A 89 -2.53 -13.22 -10.05
C ILE A 89 -3.01 -14.13 -11.19
N SER A 90 -3.41 -15.37 -10.89
CA SER A 90 -4.07 -16.24 -11.87
C SER A 90 -5.56 -16.29 -11.57
N SER A 91 -6.36 -15.87 -12.56
CA SER A 91 -7.83 -15.92 -12.57
C SER A 91 -8.38 -17.33 -12.60
#